data_AF-A0A366RRB1-F1
#
_entry.id   AF-A0A366RRB1-F1
#
_cell.length_a   1.000
_cell.length_b   1.000
_cell.length_c   1.000
_cell.angle_alpha   90.00
_cell.angle_beta   90.00
_cell.angle_gamma   90.00
#
_symmetry.space_group_name_H-M   'P 1'
#
loop_
_entity.id
_entity.type
_entity.pdbx_description
1 polymer ?
#
loop_
_entity_poly.entity_id
_entity_poly.type
_entity_poly.pdbx_seq_one_letter_code
_entity_poly.pdbx_strand_id
1 'polypeptide(L)'
;MSVNENPENYALFRDCLSTTLLQPASSTPDPPKRRRRRKNSGAAPAVAASTPAPNPERDAEELADFVDYLSTEIFENLPDELQTLEYRTWRDDQALQEQYSMPLTKESLSVLNLPPSVVETLTTYNLISANPDTASHLPSSPEAFLLPIITSYITPLIEPPPATRATRADACELCARSWVPLSYHHLIPRFVHEKAVKRGWHRKEDLQNVAWLCGACHRFVHNFKTHEELARDYYTVDLLLEEEEVQRWAAWVGKLRWKGR
;
A
#
# COMPACT_ATOMS: atom_id res chain seq x y z
N MET A 1 21.50 10.52 -0.32
CA MET A 1 21.24 10.23 1.11
C MET A 1 19.86 10.75 1.44
N SER A 2 18.83 10.05 1.00
CA SER A 2 17.45 10.18 1.50
C SER A 2 16.79 8.81 1.40
N VAL A 3 17.44 7.79 1.98
CA VAL A 3 16.82 6.48 2.18
C VAL A 3 16.21 6.51 3.57
N ASN A 4 14.89 6.33 3.63
CA ASN A 4 14.04 6.07 4.80
C ASN A 4 13.57 7.27 5.63
N GLU A 5 12.53 7.96 5.18
CA GLU A 5 11.51 8.46 6.11
C GLU A 5 10.44 7.40 6.45
N ASN A 6 10.26 6.35 5.61
CA ASN A 6 9.41 5.20 5.94
C ASN A 6 9.93 3.87 5.31
N PRO A 7 10.66 3.02 6.06
CA PRO A 7 11.24 1.78 5.50
C PRO A 7 10.18 0.70 5.18
N GLU A 8 9.01 0.74 5.82
CA GLU A 8 7.94 -0.24 5.59
C GLU A 8 7.29 -0.02 4.22
N ASN A 9 7.07 1.24 3.85
CA ASN A 9 6.54 1.63 2.55
C ASN A 9 7.47 1.22 1.41
N TYR A 10 8.78 1.45 1.55
CA TYR A 10 9.76 0.99 0.57
C TYR A 10 9.74 -0.53 0.40
N ALA A 11 9.72 -1.28 1.51
CA ALA A 11 9.67 -2.74 1.47
C ALA A 11 8.41 -3.26 0.76
N LEU A 12 7.25 -2.67 1.05
CA LEU A 12 5.99 -2.99 0.38
C LEU A 12 6.04 -2.69 -1.12
N PHE A 13 6.55 -1.52 -1.50
CA PHE A 13 6.69 -1.14 -2.91
C PHE A 13 7.60 -2.10 -3.66
N ARG A 14 8.77 -2.42 -3.10
CA ARG A 14 9.73 -3.39 -3.64
C ARG A 14 9.08 -4.76 -3.85
N ASP A 15 8.29 -5.23 -2.89
CA ASP A 15 7.59 -6.51 -3.01
C ASP A 15 6.54 -6.50 -4.13
N CYS A 16 5.83 -5.38 -4.29
CA CYS A 16 4.89 -5.18 -5.39
C CYS A 16 5.59 -5.21 -6.76
N LEU A 17 6.71 -4.48 -6.89
CA LEU A 17 7.52 -4.45 -8.11
C LEU A 17 8.10 -5.84 -8.43
N SER A 18 8.70 -6.51 -7.45
CA SER A 18 9.23 -7.87 -7.57
C SER A 18 8.16 -8.84 -8.06
N THR A 19 6.95 -8.76 -7.48
CA THR A 19 5.83 -9.60 -7.88
C THR A 19 5.44 -9.37 -9.34
N THR A 20 5.38 -8.12 -9.80
CA THR A 20 5.08 -7.79 -11.20
C THR A 20 6.17 -8.29 -12.16
N LEU A 21 7.45 -8.21 -11.78
CA LEU A 21 8.56 -8.71 -12.61
C LEU A 21 8.61 -10.24 -12.67
N LEU A 22 8.22 -10.92 -11.59
CA LEU A 22 8.19 -12.38 -11.51
C LEU A 22 6.90 -12.98 -12.11
N GLN A 23 5.86 -12.16 -12.33
CA GLN A 23 4.65 -12.62 -13.00
C GLN A 23 4.98 -12.96 -14.47
N PRO A 24 4.70 -14.19 -14.92
CA PRO A 24 4.84 -14.51 -16.32
C PRO A 24 3.89 -13.61 -17.11
N ALA A 25 4.44 -12.87 -18.07
CA ALA A 25 3.66 -12.08 -19.04
C ALA A 25 2.47 -12.93 -19.48
N SER A 26 1.26 -12.47 -19.15
CA SER A 26 -0.03 -13.15 -19.34
C SER A 26 0.07 -14.40 -20.22
N SER A 27 0.04 -15.58 -19.59
CA SER A 27 0.11 -16.85 -20.30
C SER A 27 -1.00 -16.93 -21.35
N THR A 28 -0.63 -16.80 -22.62
CA THR A 28 -1.44 -17.30 -23.72
C THR A 28 -1.73 -18.78 -23.47
N PRO A 29 -2.95 -19.28 -23.70
CA PRO A 29 -3.27 -20.68 -23.46
C PRO A 29 -2.38 -21.57 -24.34
N ASP A 30 -1.57 -22.40 -23.69
CA ASP A 30 -0.69 -23.39 -24.31
C ASP A 30 -1.47 -24.18 -25.39
N PRO A 31 -1.04 -24.20 -26.67
CA PRO A 31 -1.64 -25.11 -27.63
C PRO A 31 -1.35 -26.56 -27.25
N PRO A 32 -2.28 -27.50 -27.47
CA PRO A 32 -2.21 -28.83 -26.89
C PRO A 32 -0.97 -29.61 -27.36
N LYS A 33 -0.24 -30.14 -26.37
CA LYS A 33 0.97 -30.97 -26.51
C LYS A 33 0.80 -32.08 -27.56
N ARG A 34 1.39 -31.89 -28.74
CA ARG A 34 1.65 -32.99 -29.69
C ARG A 34 2.77 -33.88 -29.15
N ARG A 35 2.42 -35.12 -28.76
CA ARG A 35 3.36 -36.20 -28.39
C ARG A 35 4.41 -36.38 -29.49
N ARG A 36 5.66 -35.98 -29.23
CA ARG A 36 6.80 -36.32 -30.10
C ARG A 36 7.24 -37.76 -29.85
N ARG A 37 7.07 -38.57 -30.90
CA ARG A 37 7.53 -39.96 -31.04
C ARG A 37 9.07 -39.96 -31.19
N ARG A 38 9.75 -40.71 -30.33
CA ARG A 38 11.20 -41.02 -30.43
C ARG A 38 11.53 -41.62 -31.80
N LYS A 39 12.51 -41.06 -32.50
CA LYS A 39 13.35 -41.82 -33.44
C LYS A 39 14.77 -41.24 -33.47
N ASN A 40 15.72 -42.15 -33.27
CA ASN A 40 17.15 -41.98 -33.14
C ASN A 40 17.81 -41.82 -34.53
N SER A 41 18.85 -41.00 -34.65
CA SER A 41 20.09 -41.24 -35.45
C SER A 41 20.80 -39.94 -35.91
N GLY A 42 22.13 -39.97 -35.90
CA GLY A 42 22.97 -39.20 -36.84
C GLY A 42 23.77 -38.05 -36.24
N ALA A 43 25.09 -38.23 -36.17
CA ALA A 43 26.09 -37.33 -35.61
C ALA A 43 26.55 -36.21 -36.57
N ALA A 44 27.03 -35.08 -36.00
CA ALA A 44 28.28 -34.38 -36.35
C ALA A 44 28.51 -33.21 -35.35
N PRO A 45 29.75 -32.91 -34.92
CA PRO A 45 30.02 -31.85 -33.96
C PRO A 45 30.20 -30.50 -34.68
N ALA A 46 29.43 -29.49 -34.29
CA ALA A 46 29.72 -28.11 -34.61
C ALA A 46 30.09 -27.40 -33.30
N VAL A 47 31.30 -26.87 -33.28
CA VAL A 47 31.90 -26.02 -32.26
C VAL A 47 30.92 -24.90 -31.88
N ALA A 48 30.32 -25.00 -30.70
CA ALA A 48 29.53 -23.95 -30.09
C ALA A 48 30.36 -23.33 -28.97
N ALA A 49 30.49 -22.01 -29.05
CA ALA A 49 31.10 -21.17 -28.02
C ALA A 49 30.53 -21.50 -26.64
N SER A 50 31.41 -21.55 -25.66
CA SER A 50 31.11 -21.86 -24.26
C SER A 50 30.15 -20.82 -23.67
N THR A 51 28.84 -21.07 -23.73
CA THR A 51 27.91 -20.49 -22.77
C THR A 51 28.18 -21.19 -21.44
N PRO A 52 28.47 -20.47 -20.34
CA PRO A 52 28.50 -21.10 -19.02
C PRO A 52 27.13 -21.76 -18.76
N ALA A 53 27.13 -22.92 -18.11
CA ALA A 53 25.90 -23.58 -17.73
C ALA A 53 25.03 -22.63 -16.88
N PRO A 54 23.69 -22.67 -17.03
CA PRO A 54 22.80 -21.84 -16.23
C PRO A 54 23.03 -22.18 -14.75
N ASN A 55 23.47 -21.18 -13.98
CA ASN A 55 23.62 -21.29 -12.54
C ASN A 55 22.43 -20.59 -11.89
N PRO A 56 21.36 -21.32 -11.53
CA PRO A 56 20.11 -20.72 -11.09
C PRO A 56 20.26 -19.88 -9.81
N GLU A 57 21.28 -20.14 -8.99
CA GLU A 57 21.58 -19.34 -7.80
C GLU A 57 22.12 -17.96 -8.19
N ARG A 58 23.03 -17.91 -9.17
CA ARG A 58 23.59 -16.65 -9.67
C ARG A 58 22.55 -15.82 -10.43
N ASP A 59 21.71 -16.49 -11.23
CA ASP A 59 20.64 -15.80 -11.97
C ASP A 59 19.59 -15.20 -11.00
N ALA A 60 19.38 -15.83 -9.84
CA ALA A 60 18.49 -15.31 -8.80
C ALA A 60 19.10 -14.13 -8.03
N GLU A 61 20.40 -14.16 -7.73
CA GLU A 61 21.13 -13.03 -7.13
C GLU A 61 21.14 -11.81 -8.07
N GLU A 62 21.47 -12.03 -9.35
CA GLU A 62 21.45 -10.95 -10.36
C GLU A 62 20.05 -10.33 -10.52
N LEU A 63 18.99 -11.14 -10.43
CA LEU A 63 17.61 -10.65 -10.45
C LEU A 63 17.25 -9.87 -9.18
N ALA A 64 17.69 -10.32 -8.00
CA ALA A 64 17.45 -9.61 -6.75
C ALA A 64 18.14 -8.23 -6.74
N ASP A 65 19.40 -8.17 -7.17
CA ASP A 65 20.14 -6.91 -7.32
C ASP A 65 19.46 -5.97 -8.33
N PHE A 66 18.93 -6.52 -9.42
CA PHE A 66 18.16 -5.76 -10.41
C PHE A 66 16.86 -5.18 -9.83
N VAL A 67 16.11 -6.00 -9.08
CA VAL A 67 14.90 -5.55 -8.37
C VAL A 67 15.24 -4.45 -7.37
N ASP A 68 16.33 -4.58 -6.62
CA ASP A 68 16.76 -3.60 -5.61
C ASP A 68 17.15 -2.27 -6.26
N TYR A 69 17.94 -2.31 -7.33
CA TYR A 69 18.30 -1.12 -8.11
C TYR A 69 17.06 -0.40 -8.62
N LEU A 70 16.17 -1.12 -9.31
CA LEU A 70 15.00 -0.52 -9.95
C LEU A 70 14.01 0.00 -8.91
N SER A 71 13.82 -0.73 -7.80
CA SER A 71 12.94 -0.31 -6.71
C SER A 71 13.45 0.95 -6.03
N THR A 72 14.77 1.04 -5.78
CA THR A 72 15.39 2.23 -5.17
C THR A 72 15.23 3.44 -6.07
N GLU A 73 15.63 3.33 -7.34
CA GLU A 73 15.57 4.45 -8.29
C GLU A 73 14.13 4.94 -8.52
N ILE A 74 13.15 4.03 -8.64
CA ILE A 74 11.76 4.45 -8.81
C ILE A 74 11.23 5.08 -7.52
N PHE A 75 11.43 4.43 -6.36
CA PHE A 75 10.85 4.88 -5.09
C PHE A 75 11.39 6.25 -4.65
N GLU A 76 12.69 6.50 -4.79
CA GLU A 76 13.30 7.79 -4.47
C GLU A 76 12.80 8.95 -5.37
N ASN A 77 12.23 8.63 -6.54
CA ASN A 77 11.65 9.60 -7.47
C ASN A 77 10.11 9.62 -7.45
N LEU A 78 9.47 8.87 -6.54
CA LEU A 78 8.04 9.03 -6.28
C LEU A 78 7.81 10.35 -5.52
N PRO A 79 6.63 10.99 -5.68
CA PRO A 79 6.22 12.10 -4.82
C PRO A 79 6.33 11.74 -3.34
N ASP A 80 6.75 12.69 -2.50
CA ASP A 80 6.94 12.49 -1.05
C ASP A 80 5.64 11.97 -0.41
N GLU A 81 4.49 12.44 -0.89
CA GLU A 81 3.17 12.03 -0.41
C GLU A 81 2.89 10.54 -0.66
N LEU A 82 3.45 9.96 -1.73
CA LEU A 82 3.40 8.52 -1.97
C LEU A 82 4.42 7.77 -1.12
N GLN A 83 5.63 8.29 -0.98
CA GLN A 83 6.68 7.63 -0.19
C GLN A 83 6.27 7.46 1.28
N THR A 84 5.58 8.45 1.85
CA THR A 84 5.11 8.43 3.24
C THR A 84 3.60 8.21 3.36
N LEU A 85 2.96 7.64 2.33
CA LEU A 85 1.51 7.42 2.33
C LEU A 85 1.11 6.48 3.47
N GLU A 86 0.13 6.93 4.26
CA GLU A 86 -0.50 6.15 5.31
C GLU A 86 -2.01 6.40 5.29
N TYR A 87 -2.78 5.43 5.81
CA TYR A 87 -4.24 5.51 5.84
C TYR A 87 -4.77 6.81 6.45
N ARG A 88 -4.13 7.30 7.52
CA ARG A 88 -4.54 8.55 8.20
C ARG A 88 -4.30 9.76 7.32
N THR A 89 -3.08 9.92 6.81
CA THR A 89 -2.69 11.03 5.95
C THR A 89 -3.55 11.08 4.68
N TRP A 90 -3.81 9.92 4.06
CA TRP A 90 -4.72 9.82 2.92
C TRP A 90 -6.15 10.21 3.26
N ARG A 91 -6.67 9.73 4.41
CA ARG A 91 -8.04 10.05 4.86
C ARG A 91 -8.23 11.54 5.20
N ASP A 92 -7.20 12.20 5.73
CA ASP A 92 -7.33 13.57 6.21
C ASP A 92 -7.08 14.62 5.11
N ASP A 93 -6.52 14.20 3.97
CA ASP A 93 -6.23 15.07 2.83
C ASP A 93 -7.14 14.77 1.62
N GLN A 94 -8.04 15.72 1.30
CA GLN A 94 -8.96 15.60 0.18
C GLN A 94 -8.23 15.53 -1.18
N ALA A 95 -7.10 16.22 -1.34
CA ALA A 95 -6.35 16.20 -2.60
C ALA A 95 -5.71 14.83 -2.83
N LEU A 96 -5.17 14.21 -1.78
CA LEU A 96 -4.64 12.83 -1.87
C LEU A 96 -5.73 11.80 -2.20
N GLN A 97 -6.93 11.98 -1.66
CA GLN A 97 -8.07 11.13 -2.03
C GLN A 97 -8.45 11.29 -3.50
N GLU A 98 -8.54 12.52 -4.00
CA GLU A 98 -8.90 12.76 -5.40
C GLU A 98 -7.83 12.19 -6.34
N GLN A 99 -6.56 12.37 -6.03
CA GLN A 99 -5.44 11.93 -6.86
C GLN A 99 -5.22 10.41 -6.84
N TYR A 100 -5.35 9.77 -5.68
CA TYR A 100 -5.02 8.36 -5.47
C TYR A 100 -6.24 7.48 -5.15
N SER A 101 -7.44 7.92 -5.51
CA SER A 101 -8.65 7.10 -5.42
C SER A 101 -8.63 5.95 -6.42
N MET A 102 -9.35 4.88 -6.07
CA MET A 102 -9.50 3.71 -6.91
C MET A 102 -10.74 3.82 -7.82
N PRO A 103 -10.68 3.37 -9.08
CA PRO A 103 -9.53 2.78 -9.75
C PRO A 103 -8.50 3.84 -10.20
N LEU A 104 -7.22 3.56 -9.96
CA LEU A 104 -6.13 4.41 -10.42
C LEU A 104 -6.07 4.43 -11.96
N THR A 105 -5.85 5.61 -12.55
CA THR A 105 -5.72 5.75 -14.00
C THR A 105 -4.33 6.24 -14.40
N LYS A 106 -4.03 6.23 -15.72
CA LYS A 106 -2.74 6.75 -16.21
C LYS A 106 -2.58 8.24 -15.89
N GLU A 107 -3.69 8.98 -15.87
CA GLU A 107 -3.72 10.40 -15.54
C GLU A 107 -3.31 10.63 -14.07
N SER A 108 -3.71 9.75 -13.14
CA SER A 108 -3.26 9.79 -11.74
C SER A 108 -1.73 9.67 -11.58
N LEU A 109 -1.07 8.99 -12.53
CA LEU A 109 0.38 8.78 -12.53
C LEU A 109 1.16 9.79 -13.38
N SER A 110 0.48 10.75 -14.02
CA SER A 110 1.14 11.77 -14.84
C SER A 110 2.07 12.70 -14.04
N VAL A 111 1.92 12.72 -12.72
CA VAL A 111 2.76 13.48 -11.78
C VAL A 111 4.12 12.82 -11.54
N LEU A 112 4.27 11.53 -11.89
CA LEU A 112 5.54 10.81 -11.70
C LEU A 112 6.62 11.37 -12.64
N ASN A 113 7.76 11.77 -12.06
CA ASN A 113 8.90 12.25 -12.82
C ASN A 113 10.04 11.23 -12.74
N LEU A 114 9.97 10.22 -13.61
CA LEU A 114 10.96 9.14 -13.60
C LEU A 114 12.29 9.59 -14.26
N PRO A 115 13.44 9.18 -13.69
CA PRO A 115 14.74 9.44 -14.30
C PRO A 115 14.85 8.82 -15.71
N PRO A 116 15.55 9.47 -16.66
CA PRO A 116 15.82 8.88 -17.97
C PRO A 116 16.53 7.52 -17.88
N SER A 117 17.41 7.34 -16.90
CA SER A 117 18.11 6.07 -16.62
C SER A 117 17.14 4.92 -16.34
N VAL A 118 16.06 5.17 -15.61
CA VAL A 118 15.02 4.19 -15.32
C VAL A 118 14.29 3.82 -16.61
N VAL A 119 13.88 4.80 -17.40
CA VAL A 119 13.18 4.56 -18.68
C VAL A 119 14.05 3.77 -19.66
N GLU A 120 15.33 4.12 -19.76
CA GLU A 120 16.32 3.38 -20.55
C GLU A 120 16.49 1.95 -20.06
N THR A 121 16.54 1.74 -18.75
CA THR A 121 16.61 0.40 -18.13
C THR A 121 15.35 -0.41 -18.48
N LEU A 122 14.16 0.14 -18.26
CA LEU A 122 12.89 -0.52 -18.58
C LEU A 122 12.83 -0.92 -20.07
N THR A 123 13.32 -0.06 -20.96
CA THR A 123 13.37 -0.34 -22.40
C THR A 123 14.40 -1.43 -22.74
N THR A 124 15.60 -1.32 -22.18
CA THR A 124 16.73 -2.24 -22.42
C THR A 124 16.39 -3.67 -22.00
N TYR A 125 15.71 -3.82 -20.86
CA TYR A 125 15.29 -5.10 -20.32
C TYR A 125 13.93 -5.58 -20.85
N ASN A 126 13.37 -4.92 -21.88
CA ASN A 126 12.08 -5.25 -22.51
C ASN A 126 10.91 -5.28 -21.51
N LEU A 127 10.91 -4.40 -20.51
CA LEU A 127 9.81 -4.20 -19.58
C LEU A 127 8.75 -3.22 -20.13
N ILE A 128 9.17 -2.33 -21.03
CA ILE A 128 8.28 -1.44 -21.80
C ILE A 128 8.61 -1.51 -23.29
N SER A 129 7.64 -1.14 -24.13
CA SER A 129 7.86 -1.05 -25.57
C SER A 129 8.78 0.13 -25.91
N ALA A 130 9.81 -0.10 -26.71
CA ALA A 130 10.66 0.96 -27.26
C ALA A 130 9.91 1.87 -28.25
N ASN A 131 8.79 1.40 -28.82
CA ASN A 131 7.95 2.19 -29.71
C ASN A 131 6.47 2.04 -29.31
N PRO A 132 5.82 3.10 -28.80
CA PRO A 132 4.45 3.04 -28.30
C PRO A 132 3.39 2.78 -29.38
N ASP A 133 3.69 3.10 -30.65
CA ASP A 133 2.76 2.93 -31.78
C ASP A 133 2.78 1.51 -32.36
N THR A 134 3.70 0.66 -31.89
CA THR A 134 3.80 -0.73 -32.34
C THR A 134 2.97 -1.63 -31.43
N ALA A 135 2.05 -2.40 -32.02
CA ALA A 135 1.24 -3.37 -31.28
C ALA A 135 2.16 -4.41 -30.61
N SER A 136 2.27 -4.33 -29.28
CA SER A 136 3.12 -5.17 -28.44
C SER A 136 2.32 -5.66 -27.23
N HIS A 137 2.75 -6.77 -26.64
CA HIS A 137 2.24 -7.24 -25.35
C HIS A 137 2.85 -6.48 -24.16
N LEU A 138 3.91 -5.70 -24.41
CA LEU A 138 4.57 -4.87 -23.40
C LEU A 138 3.79 -3.57 -23.16
N PRO A 139 3.83 -3.02 -21.95
CA PRO A 139 3.32 -1.68 -21.66
C PRO A 139 3.90 -0.64 -22.62
N SER A 140 3.04 0.25 -23.12
CA SER A 140 3.42 1.28 -24.10
C SER A 140 4.13 2.48 -23.49
N SER A 141 4.17 2.60 -22.17
CA SER A 141 4.83 3.69 -21.46
C SER A 141 5.25 3.27 -20.04
N PRO A 142 6.18 3.99 -19.39
CA PRO A 142 6.56 3.75 -18.01
C PRO A 142 5.37 3.80 -17.04
N GLU A 143 4.44 4.74 -17.23
CA GLU A 143 3.24 4.87 -16.39
C GLU A 143 2.33 3.64 -16.55
N ALA A 144 2.21 3.11 -17.78
CA ALA A 144 1.45 1.89 -18.02
C ALA A 144 2.08 0.66 -17.35
N PHE A 145 3.41 0.62 -17.24
CA PHE A 145 4.13 -0.42 -16.50
C PHE A 145 3.96 -0.26 -14.97
N LEU A 146 4.04 0.97 -14.46
CA LEU A 146 3.92 1.26 -13.03
C LEU A 146 2.49 1.18 -12.52
N LEU A 147 1.47 1.39 -13.36
CA LEU A 147 0.06 1.40 -12.93
C LEU A 147 -0.35 0.21 -12.06
N PRO A 148 -0.13 -1.06 -12.47
CA PRO A 148 -0.44 -2.20 -11.60
C PRO A 148 0.41 -2.24 -10.32
N ILE A 149 1.68 -1.84 -10.38
CA ILE A 149 2.59 -1.84 -9.23
C ILE A 149 2.12 -0.82 -8.18
N ILE A 150 1.90 0.43 -8.62
CA ILE A 150 1.43 1.53 -7.75
C ILE A 150 0.03 1.24 -7.23
N THR A 151 -0.84 0.63 -8.04
CA THR A 151 -2.16 0.18 -7.56
C THR A 151 -2.03 -0.82 -6.42
N SER A 152 -1.20 -1.87 -6.57
CA SER A 152 -0.96 -2.85 -5.52
C SER A 152 -0.28 -2.27 -4.29
N TYR A 153 0.57 -1.26 -4.46
CA TYR A 153 1.23 -0.54 -3.38
C TYR A 153 0.25 0.35 -2.57
N ILE A 154 -0.57 1.16 -3.26
CA ILE A 154 -1.49 2.11 -2.62
C ILE A 154 -2.66 1.40 -1.94
N THR A 155 -3.20 0.34 -2.56
CA THR A 155 -4.42 -0.36 -2.07
C THR A 155 -4.37 -0.68 -0.57
N PRO A 156 -3.36 -1.39 -0.04
CA PRO A 156 -3.30 -1.69 1.40
C PRO A 156 -3.03 -0.46 2.28
N LEU A 157 -2.45 0.62 1.73
CA LEU A 157 -2.14 1.85 2.46
C LEU A 157 -3.37 2.74 2.64
N ILE A 158 -4.35 2.64 1.74
CA ILE A 158 -5.61 3.41 1.80
C ILE A 158 -6.77 2.57 2.36
N GLU A 159 -6.55 1.28 2.61
CA GLU A 159 -7.52 0.44 3.31
C GLU A 159 -7.46 0.67 4.83
N PRO A 160 -8.62 0.71 5.51
CA PRO A 160 -8.67 0.85 6.96
C PRO A 160 -7.94 -0.34 7.61
N PRO A 161 -6.98 -0.10 8.52
CA PRO A 161 -6.16 -1.16 9.08
C PRO A 161 -7.04 -2.19 9.79
N PRO A 162 -6.87 -3.50 9.50
CA PRO A 162 -7.67 -4.52 10.14
C PRO A 162 -7.41 -4.51 11.65
N ALA A 163 -8.43 -4.74 12.47
CA ALA A 163 -8.35 -4.75 13.93
C ALA A 163 -7.53 -5.92 14.48
N THR A 164 -6.21 -5.90 14.31
CA THR A 164 -5.29 -6.98 14.71
C THR A 164 -4.31 -6.48 15.76
N ARG A 165 -3.54 -7.39 16.37
CA ARG A 165 -2.43 -6.98 17.25
C ARG A 165 -1.34 -6.22 16.50
N ALA A 166 -1.16 -6.48 15.20
CA ALA A 166 -0.11 -5.87 14.40
C ALA A 166 -0.39 -4.39 14.11
N THR A 167 -1.65 -4.01 13.99
CA THR A 167 -2.08 -2.63 13.71
C THR A 167 -2.35 -1.81 14.97
N ARG A 168 -1.92 -2.31 16.14
CA ARG A 168 -2.14 -1.67 17.42
C ARG A 168 -1.22 -0.47 17.59
N ALA A 169 -1.80 0.70 17.86
CA ALA A 169 -1.04 1.89 18.20
C ALA A 169 -0.19 1.68 19.47
N ASP A 170 0.98 2.32 19.51
CA ASP A 170 1.90 2.28 20.66
C ASP A 170 1.34 2.99 21.91
N ALA A 171 0.41 3.93 21.69
CA ALA A 171 -0.21 4.72 22.74
C ALA A 171 -1.71 4.93 22.50
N CYS A 172 -2.44 5.26 23.56
CA CYS A 172 -3.83 5.66 23.46
C CYS A 172 -3.94 6.94 22.63
N GLU A 173 -4.75 6.92 21.58
CA GLU A 173 -4.83 8.03 20.61
C GLU A 173 -5.48 9.30 21.17
N LEU A 174 -6.21 9.20 22.29
CA LEU A 174 -6.75 10.39 22.98
C LEU A 174 -5.83 10.92 24.07
N CYS A 175 -5.34 10.05 24.97
CA CYS A 175 -4.60 10.49 26.18
C CYS A 175 -3.09 10.26 26.13
N ALA A 176 -2.56 9.78 25.00
CA ALA A 176 -1.14 9.52 24.72
C ALA A 176 -0.42 8.53 25.68
N ARG A 177 -1.15 7.77 26.51
CA ARG A 177 -0.53 6.77 27.40
C ARG A 177 -0.11 5.53 26.62
N SER A 178 1.18 5.19 26.65
CA SER A 178 1.76 3.98 26.04
C SER A 178 1.87 2.78 26.97
N TRP A 179 1.83 3.00 28.29
CA TRP A 179 2.02 1.95 29.31
C TRP A 179 0.73 1.28 29.78
N VAL A 180 -0.36 1.38 29.02
CA VAL A 180 -1.68 0.85 29.39
C VAL A 180 -2.26 -0.06 28.31
N PRO A 181 -3.10 -1.05 28.66
CA PRO A 181 -3.82 -1.83 27.67
C PRO A 181 -4.74 -0.95 26.81
N LEU A 182 -4.62 -1.11 25.50
CA LEU A 182 -5.47 -0.47 24.50
C LEU A 182 -6.47 -1.48 23.95
N SER A 183 -7.61 -0.94 23.53
CA SER A 183 -8.70 -1.67 22.90
C SER A 183 -9.09 -0.96 21.61
N TYR A 184 -9.48 -1.75 20.63
CA TYR A 184 -9.98 -1.28 19.35
C TYR A 184 -11.39 -0.69 19.52
N HIS A 185 -11.61 0.53 19.05
CA HIS A 185 -12.87 1.25 19.15
C HIS A 185 -13.30 1.76 17.77
N HIS A 186 -14.56 1.52 17.39
CA HIS A 186 -15.13 2.10 16.18
C HIS A 186 -15.70 3.47 16.48
N LEU A 187 -15.18 4.51 15.82
CA LEU A 187 -15.62 5.89 16.00
C LEU A 187 -17.01 6.12 15.40
N ILE A 188 -17.33 5.42 14.30
CA ILE A 188 -18.70 5.30 13.79
C ILE A 188 -19.25 3.95 14.27
N PRO A 189 -20.22 3.92 15.21
CA PRO A 189 -20.73 2.67 15.73
C PRO A 189 -21.32 1.78 14.63
N ARG A 190 -20.91 0.50 14.59
CA ARG A 190 -21.27 -0.43 13.50
C ARG A 190 -22.78 -0.54 13.25
N PHE A 191 -23.59 -0.48 14.30
CA PHE A 191 -25.04 -0.61 14.15
C PHE A 191 -25.71 0.63 13.53
N VAL A 192 -25.02 1.78 13.46
CA VAL A 192 -25.51 2.96 12.72
C VAL A 192 -24.95 3.08 11.31
N HIS A 193 -24.10 2.16 10.86
CA HIS A 193 -23.46 2.19 9.53
C HIS A 193 -24.47 2.29 8.38
N GLU A 194 -25.48 1.43 8.37
CA GLU A 194 -26.52 1.44 7.33
C GLU A 194 -27.27 2.78 7.32
N LYS A 195 -27.57 3.32 8.51
CA LYS A 195 -28.24 4.60 8.68
C LYS A 195 -27.38 5.77 8.23
N ALA A 196 -26.09 5.77 8.56
CA ALA A 196 -25.13 6.79 8.17
C ALA A 196 -25.03 6.90 6.63
N VAL A 197 -24.92 5.76 5.94
CA VAL A 197 -24.91 5.73 4.47
C VAL A 197 -26.25 6.19 3.89
N LYS A 198 -27.37 5.68 4.40
CA LYS A 198 -28.71 6.03 3.89
C LYS A 198 -29.03 7.52 4.06
N ARG A 199 -28.50 8.16 5.10
CA ARG A 199 -28.67 9.60 5.37
C ARG A 199 -27.61 10.47 4.71
N GLY A 200 -26.66 9.88 3.98
CA GLY A 200 -25.58 10.61 3.32
C GLY A 200 -24.61 11.27 4.29
N TRP A 201 -24.48 10.74 5.51
CA TRP A 201 -23.50 11.23 6.48
C TRP A 201 -22.09 10.75 6.13
N HIS A 202 -21.98 9.51 5.65
CA HIS A 202 -20.71 8.84 5.36
C HIS A 202 -20.83 7.96 4.12
N ARG A 203 -19.73 7.82 3.37
CA ARG A 203 -19.61 6.77 2.36
C ARG A 203 -19.29 5.45 3.05
N LYS A 204 -19.40 4.34 2.31
CA LYS A 204 -19.13 3.00 2.87
C LYS A 204 -17.67 2.83 3.31
N GLU A 205 -16.75 3.47 2.61
CA GLU A 205 -15.32 3.49 2.91
C GLU A 205 -15.01 4.16 4.27
N ASP A 206 -15.74 5.21 4.62
CA ASP A 206 -15.50 5.99 5.85
C ASP A 206 -15.97 5.28 7.13
N LEU A 207 -16.84 4.28 7.00
CA LEU A 207 -17.48 3.60 8.14
C LEU A 207 -16.51 2.84 9.04
N GLN A 208 -15.32 2.50 8.54
CA GLN A 208 -14.30 1.76 9.28
C GLN A 208 -13.36 2.66 10.08
N ASN A 209 -13.70 3.94 10.27
CA ASN A 209 -12.96 4.83 11.15
C ASN A 209 -12.89 4.28 12.59
N VAL A 210 -11.67 4.10 13.06
CA VAL A 210 -11.33 3.40 14.30
C VAL A 210 -10.25 4.13 15.09
N ALA A 211 -10.16 3.82 16.38
CA ALA A 211 -9.14 4.31 17.27
C ALA A 211 -8.70 3.23 18.29
N TRP A 212 -7.43 3.24 18.66
CA TRP A 212 -6.86 2.49 19.75
C TRP A 212 -6.91 3.29 21.04
N LEU A 213 -7.89 2.95 21.88
CA LEU A 213 -8.16 3.69 23.10
C LEU A 213 -7.86 2.83 24.32
N CYS A 214 -7.26 3.45 25.35
CA CYS A 214 -7.20 2.83 26.67
C CYS A 214 -8.61 2.68 27.26
N GLY A 215 -8.79 1.77 28.22
CA GLY A 215 -10.11 1.51 28.80
C GLY A 215 -10.82 2.72 29.42
N ALA A 216 -10.09 3.72 29.92
CA ALA A 216 -10.67 4.95 30.44
C ALA A 216 -11.23 5.85 29.32
N CYS A 217 -10.44 6.08 28.26
CA CYS A 217 -10.85 6.86 27.10
C CYS A 217 -11.97 6.17 26.33
N HIS A 218 -11.91 4.85 26.16
CA HIS A 218 -12.96 4.08 25.49
C HIS A 218 -14.31 4.26 26.19
N ARG A 219 -14.36 4.11 27.53
CA ARG A 219 -15.58 4.33 28.30
C ARG A 219 -16.07 5.77 28.21
N PHE A 220 -15.15 6.74 28.22
CA PHE A 220 -15.51 8.15 28.09
C PHE A 220 -16.17 8.44 26.75
N VAL A 221 -15.61 7.99 25.62
CA VAL A 221 -16.20 8.23 24.28
C VAL A 221 -17.63 7.68 24.21
N HIS A 222 -17.89 6.50 24.76
CA HIS A 222 -19.26 5.95 24.82
C HIS A 222 -20.26 6.78 25.64
N ASN A 223 -19.77 7.62 26.55
CA ASN A 223 -20.62 8.48 27.40
C ASN A 223 -20.58 9.96 26.96
N PHE A 224 -19.72 10.32 26.01
CA PHE A 224 -19.51 11.71 25.60
C PHE A 224 -20.73 12.26 24.85
N LYS A 225 -21.22 11.50 23.87
CA LYS A 225 -22.34 11.88 23.00
C LYS A 225 -23.20 10.66 22.66
N THR A 226 -24.39 10.91 22.13
CA THR A 226 -25.22 9.81 21.61
C THR A 226 -24.54 9.14 20.42
N HIS A 227 -24.91 7.90 20.15
CA HIS A 227 -24.33 7.15 19.02
C HIS A 227 -24.57 7.81 17.65
N GLU A 228 -25.66 8.58 17.48
CA GLU A 228 -25.92 9.32 16.24
C GLU A 228 -25.05 10.58 16.14
N GLU A 229 -24.88 11.32 17.23
CA GLU A 229 -23.99 12.49 17.26
C GLU A 229 -22.52 12.05 17.07
N LEU A 230 -22.09 10.97 17.71
CA LEU A 230 -20.75 10.40 17.48
C LEU A 230 -20.53 10.07 16.00
N ALA A 231 -21.49 9.38 15.40
CA ALA A 231 -21.40 9.02 13.99
C ALA A 231 -21.45 10.24 13.08
N ARG A 232 -22.22 11.28 13.41
CA ARG A 232 -22.42 12.43 12.53
C ARG A 232 -21.31 13.45 12.62
N ASP A 233 -20.92 13.80 13.84
CA ASP A 233 -20.13 15.00 14.12
C ASP A 233 -18.77 14.66 14.76
N TYR A 234 -18.54 13.43 15.24
CA TYR A 234 -17.33 13.05 15.99
C TYR A 234 -16.73 11.70 15.54
N TYR A 235 -16.62 11.50 14.22
CA TYR A 235 -16.26 10.21 13.62
C TYR A 235 -14.76 10.01 13.38
N THR A 236 -13.91 10.97 13.76
CA THR A 236 -12.43 10.85 13.76
C THR A 236 -11.85 11.20 15.14
N VAL A 237 -10.58 10.83 15.38
CA VAL A 237 -9.88 11.20 16.62
C VAL A 237 -9.71 12.71 16.72
N ASP A 238 -9.42 13.37 15.59
CA ASP A 238 -9.19 14.82 15.54
C ASP A 238 -10.46 15.59 15.89
N LEU A 239 -11.62 15.20 15.33
CA LEU A 239 -12.93 15.78 15.67
C LEU A 239 -13.25 15.61 17.17
N LEU A 240 -12.89 14.47 17.76
CA LEU A 240 -13.02 14.30 19.21
C LEU A 240 -12.07 15.24 19.97
N LEU A 241 -10.84 15.42 19.50
CA LEU A 241 -9.83 16.27 20.13
C LEU A 241 -10.09 17.77 19.93
N GLU A 242 -10.98 18.19 19.03
CA GLU A 242 -11.43 19.59 18.92
C GLU A 242 -12.31 20.02 20.10
N GLU A 243 -12.94 19.08 20.79
CA GLU A 243 -13.88 19.36 21.89
C GLU A 243 -13.17 19.57 23.23
N GLU A 244 -13.43 20.72 23.87
CA GLU A 244 -12.78 21.11 25.14
C GLU A 244 -12.99 20.09 26.27
N GLU A 245 -14.15 19.42 26.30
CA GLU A 245 -14.43 18.37 27.28
C GLU A 245 -13.51 17.16 27.09
N VAL A 246 -13.32 16.73 25.84
CA VAL A 246 -12.45 15.61 25.47
C VAL A 246 -11.00 15.96 25.76
N GLN A 247 -10.55 17.16 25.41
CA GLN A 247 -9.19 17.64 25.70
C GLN A 247 -8.89 17.64 27.20
N ARG A 248 -9.79 18.21 28.02
CA ARG A 248 -9.65 18.24 29.48
C ARG A 248 -9.60 16.83 30.06
N TRP A 249 -10.47 15.94 29.58
CA TRP A 249 -10.48 14.54 29.99
C TRP A 249 -9.16 13.84 29.63
N ALA A 250 -8.71 13.95 28.38
CA ALA A 250 -7.48 13.35 27.90
C ALA A 250 -6.26 13.82 28.70
N ALA A 251 -6.14 15.13 28.93
CA ALA A 251 -5.04 15.73 29.70
C ALA A 251 -5.03 15.25 31.16
N TRP A 252 -6.20 15.07 31.77
CA TRP A 252 -6.31 14.53 33.13
C TRP A 252 -5.97 13.04 33.17
N VAL A 253 -6.58 12.23 32.30
CA VAL A 253 -6.37 10.78 32.23
C VAL A 253 -4.92 10.43 31.88
N GLY A 254 -4.28 11.21 31.02
CA GLY A 254 -2.87 11.03 30.65
C GLY A 254 -1.91 11.04 31.84
N LYS A 255 -2.25 11.78 32.90
CA LYS A 255 -1.45 11.90 34.13
C LYS A 255 -1.74 10.79 35.15
N LEU A 256 -2.80 10.00 34.95
CA LEU A 256 -3.19 8.95 35.90
C LEU A 256 -2.25 7.75 35.81
N ARG A 257 -1.73 7.34 36.95
CA ARG A 257 -1.00 6.09 37.10
C ARG A 257 -1.96 4.91 36.98
N TRP A 258 -1.63 3.98 36.09
CA TRP A 258 -2.39 2.75 35.95
C TRP A 258 -2.01 1.80 37.10
N LYS A 259 -3.00 1.43 37.92
CA LYS A 259 -2.90 0.29 38.83
C LYS A 259 -3.54 -0.89 38.12
N GLY A 260 -2.72 -1.73 37.50
CA GLY A 260 -3.18 -2.99 36.92
C GLY A 260 -3.92 -3.79 38.00
N ARG A 261 -5.13 -4.24 37.69
CA ARG A 261 -5.90 -5.15 38.54
C ARG A 261 -5.97 -6.50 37.84
#